data_AF-A0A7K2ZBE3-F1
#
_entry.id   AF-A0A7K2ZBE3-F1
#
_cell.length_a   1.000
_cell.length_b   1.000
_cell.length_c   1.000
_cell.angle_alpha   90.00
_cell.angle_beta   90.00
_cell.angle_gamma   90.00
#
_symmetry.space_group_name_H-M   'P 1'
#
loop_
_entity.id
_entity.type
_entity.pdbx_description
1 polymer ?
#
loop_
_entity_poly.entity_id
_entity_poly.type
_entity_poly.pdbx_seq_one_letter_code
_entity_poly.pdbx_strand_id
1 'polypeptide(L)' 'MTHTTILIPAREIRRGDEFDLHRHTRTAAYDAVKTTHGSIRVAFTNGGEAYLPADHEIRVSRPTGEALCAIA' A
#
# COMPACT_ATOMS: atom_id res chain seq x y z
N MET A 1 -12.14 13.81 -1.29
CA MET A 1 -11.16 12.94 -0.61
C MET A 1 -9.79 13.40 -1.07
N THR A 2 -8.96 13.87 -0.16
CA THR A 2 -7.59 14.28 -0.48
C THR A 2 -6.74 13.01 -0.52
N HIS A 3 -5.86 12.89 -1.51
CA HIS A 3 -4.91 11.78 -1.58
C HIS A 3 -3.51 12.35 -1.40
N THR A 4 -2.73 11.75 -0.51
CA THR A 4 -1.32 12.11 -0.32
C THR A 4 -0.47 11.03 -0.96
N THR A 5 0.35 11.40 -1.94
CA THR A 5 1.35 10.50 -2.51
C THR A 5 2.60 10.52 -1.63
N ILE A 6 2.98 9.37 -1.10
CA ILE A 6 4.14 9.18 -0.23
C ILE A 6 5.00 8.04 -0.76
N LEU A 7 6.32 8.17 -0.60
CA LEU A 7 7.27 7.08 -0.86
C LEU A 7 7.46 6.32 0.46
N ILE A 8 7.11 5.04 0.46
CA ILE A 8 7.21 4.18 1.64
C ILE A 8 7.84 2.85 1.25
N PRO A 9 8.46 2.10 2.17
CA PRO A 9 8.82 0.72 1.91
C PRO A 9 7.55 -0.13 1.73
N ALA A 10 7.61 -1.14 0.84
CA ALA A 10 6.45 -1.96 0.48
C ALA A 10 5.80 -2.68 1.67
N ARG A 11 6.54 -2.95 2.74
CA ARG A 11 5.99 -3.50 4.00
C ARG A 11 4.97 -2.59 4.70
N GLU A 12 4.97 -1.30 4.39
CA GLU A 12 4.08 -0.31 4.99
C GLU A 12 2.81 -0.05 4.17
N ILE A 13 2.62 -0.78 3.05
CA ILE A 13 1.39 -0.76 2.28
C ILE A 13 0.23 -1.20 3.19
N ARG A 14 -0.80 -0.36 3.24
CA ARG A 14 -2.03 -0.56 3.96
C ARG A 14 -3.19 -0.82 3.02
N ARG A 15 -4.24 -1.44 3.56
CA ARG A 15 -5.52 -1.57 2.83
C ARG A 15 -5.98 -0.21 2.31
N GLY A 16 -6.37 -0.17 1.04
CA GLY A 16 -6.85 1.04 0.37
C GLY A 16 -5.75 1.94 -0.18
N ASP A 17 -4.47 1.64 0.06
CA ASP A 17 -3.39 2.32 -0.66
C ASP A 17 -3.44 1.96 -2.15
N GLU A 18 -3.30 2.98 -2.99
CA GLU A 18 -3.13 2.84 -4.42
C GLU A 18 -1.66 2.99 -4.79
N PHE A 19 -1.12 2.14 -5.65
CA PHE A 19 0.28 2.22 -6.07
C PHE A 19 0.47 1.74 -7.50
N ASP A 20 1.50 2.26 -8.17
CA ASP A 20 1.88 1.75 -9.48
C ASP A 20 2.73 0.50 -9.32
N LEU A 21 2.28 -0.59 -9.94
CA LEU A 21 3.06 -1.80 -10.08
C LEU A 21 3.09 -2.20 -11.55
N HIS A 22 4.28 -2.22 -12.14
CA HIS A 22 4.49 -2.55 -13.54
C HIS A 22 3.62 -1.71 -14.50
N ARG A 23 3.54 -0.38 -14.28
CA ARG A 23 2.71 0.56 -15.07
C ARG A 23 1.20 0.33 -14.94
N HIS A 24 0.77 -0.43 -13.93
CA HIS A 24 -0.63 -0.59 -13.59
C HIS A 24 -0.87 -0.03 -12.19
N THR A 25 -1.81 0.90 -12.08
CA THR A 25 -2.34 1.30 -10.78
C THR A 25 -3.09 0.12 -10.15
N ARG A 26 -2.66 -0.28 -8.97
CA ARG A 26 -3.28 -1.33 -8.15
C ARG A 26 -3.70 -0.74 -6.81
N THR A 27 -4.77 -1.28 -6.26
CA THR A 27 -5.25 -0.92 -4.92
C THR A 27 -5.09 -2.12 -4.01
N ALA A 28 -4.47 -1.92 -2.85
CA ALA A 28 -4.34 -2.95 -1.82
C ALA A 28 -5.71 -3.33 -1.25
N ALA A 29 -6.11 -4.59 -1.37
CA ALA A 29 -7.31 -5.13 -0.71
C ALA A 29 -7.13 -5.28 0.80
N TYR A 30 -5.90 -5.56 1.24
CA TYR A 30 -5.51 -5.79 2.63
C TYR A 30 -4.13 -5.19 2.90
N ASP A 31 -3.74 -5.12 4.17
CA ASP A 31 -2.39 -4.72 4.56
C ASP A 31 -1.32 -5.70 4.03
N ALA A 32 -0.10 -5.21 3.82
CA ALA A 32 1.02 -6.04 3.41
C ALA A 32 1.33 -7.14 4.44
N VAL A 33 1.42 -8.39 3.98
CA VAL A 33 1.74 -9.56 4.82
C VAL A 33 3.18 -9.97 4.58
N LYS A 34 4.00 -10.02 5.63
CA LYS A 34 5.39 -10.51 5.54
C LYS A 34 5.42 -11.99 5.16
N THR A 35 6.31 -12.34 4.24
CA THR A 35 6.61 -13.72 3.88
C THR A 35 7.99 -14.12 4.38
N THR A 36 8.32 -15.41 4.31
CA THR A 36 9.48 -16.01 4.98
C THR A 36 10.84 -15.49 4.48
N HIS A 37 10.93 -14.87 3.30
CA HIS A 37 12.19 -14.50 2.64
C HIS A 37 12.42 -12.98 2.51
N GLY A 38 11.90 -12.18 3.43
CA GLY A 38 12.05 -10.71 3.36
C GLY A 38 11.23 -10.07 2.24
N SER A 39 10.28 -10.81 1.69
CA SER A 39 9.26 -10.28 0.80
C SER A 39 7.98 -10.02 1.57
N ILE A 40 7.09 -9.24 0.96
CA ILE A 40 5.73 -9.02 1.40
C ILE A 40 4.79 -9.44 0.29
N ARG A 41 3.60 -9.90 0.69
CA ARG A 41 2.48 -10.24 -0.17
C ARG A 41 1.44 -9.14 -0.03
N VAL A 42 0.99 -8.57 -1.14
CA VAL A 42 -0.14 -7.64 -1.20
C VAL A 42 -1.19 -8.20 -2.13
N ALA A 43 -2.40 -8.41 -1.62
CA ALA A 43 -3.54 -8.78 -2.45
C ALA A 43 -4.23 -7.53 -3.00
N PHE A 44 -4.78 -7.62 -4.20
CA PHE A 44 -5.43 -6.49 -4.88
C PHE A 44 -6.95 -6.56 -4.82
N THR A 45 -7.62 -5.40 -4.83
CA THR A 45 -9.10 -5.31 -4.84
C THR A 45 -9.72 -5.92 -6.09
N ASN A 46 -9.04 -5.79 -7.24
CA ASN A 46 -9.47 -6.36 -8.53
C ASN A 46 -9.04 -7.83 -8.72
N GLY A 47 -8.63 -8.50 -7.64
CA GLY A 47 -8.11 -9.87 -7.68
C GLY A 47 -6.62 -9.96 -8.02
N GLY A 48 -6.02 -11.07 -7.62
CA GLY A 48 -4.58 -11.30 -7.72
C GLY A 48 -3.79 -10.76 -6.53
N GLU A 49 -2.49 -11.01 -6.57
CA GLU A 49 -1.55 -10.62 -5.53
C GLU A 49 -0.17 -10.36 -6.14
N ALA A 50 0.61 -9.50 -5.48
CA ALA A 50 2.01 -9.30 -5.80
C ALA A 50 2.90 -9.62 -4.62
N TYR A 51 4.08 -10.11 -4.96
CA TYR A 51 5.19 -10.32 -4.05
C TYR A 51 6.23 -9.25 -4.31
N LEU A 52 6.52 -8.45 -3.29
CA LEU A 52 7.48 -7.34 -3.36
C LEU A 52 8.54 -7.52 -2.29
N PRO A 53 9.78 -7.05 -2.48
CA PRO A 53 10.75 -6.99 -1.39
C PRO A 53 10.24 -6.04 -0.29
N ALA A 54 10.33 -6.43 0.98
CA ALA A 54 9.78 -5.67 2.10
C ALA A 54 10.34 -4.25 2.23
N ASP A 55 11.58 -4.05 1.78
CA ASP A 55 12.34 -2.80 1.82
C ASP A 55 12.34 -2.06 0.47
N HIS A 56 11.62 -2.57 -0.53
CA HIS A 56 11.49 -1.87 -1.80
C HIS A 56 10.67 -0.59 -1.63
N GLU A 57 11.25 0.55 -1.99
CA GLU A 57 10.54 1.83 -1.96
C GLU A 57 9.49 1.88 -3.07
N ILE A 58 8.25 2.13 -2.69
CA ILE A 58 7.10 2.21 -3.58
C ILE A 58 6.31 3.48 -3.31
N ARG A 59 5.87 4.13 -4.38
CA ARG A 59 4.99 5.29 -4.29
C ARG A 59 3.56 4.82 -4.08
N VAL A 60 3.00 5.17 -2.93
CA VAL A 60 1.58 4.94 -2.64
C VAL A 60 0.83 6.26 -2.60
N SER A 61 -0.36 6.28 -3.17
CA SER A 61 -1.37 7.31 -2.97
C SER A 61 -2.32 6.81 -1.90
N ARG A 62 -2.18 7.39 -0.71
CA ARG A 62 -3.02 7.06 0.44
C ARG A 62 -4.17 8.06 0.50
N PRO A 63 -5.44 7.62 0.63
CA PRO A 63 -6.52 8.53 0.94
C PRO A 63 -6.24 9.13 2.32
N THR A 64 -5.94 10.43 2.36
CA THR A 64 -5.96 11.22 3.58
C THR A 64 -7.43 11.42 3.90
N GLY A 65 -8.02 10.42 4.55
CA GLY A 65 -9.26 10.65 5.28
C GLY A 65 -8.98 11.81 6.22
N GLU A 66 -9.82 12.85 6.17
CA GLU A 66 -9.94 13.78 7.28
C GLU A 66 -10.48 12.98 8.48
N ALA A 67 -9.59 12.21 9.10
CA ALA A 67 -9.66 11.88 10.50
C ALA A 67 -8.54 12.69 11.14
N LEU A 68 -8.73 14.02 11.16
CA LEU A 68 -8.34 14.78 12.33
C LEU A 68 -9.06 14.11 13.50
N CYS A 69 -8.46 13.07 14.09
CA CYS A 69 -8.71 12.80 15.50
C CYS A 69 -8.10 13.99 16.25
N ALA A 70 -8.82 15.11 16.24
CA ALA A 70 -8.71 16.14 17.24
C ALA A 70 -9.11 15.47 18.56
N ILE A 71 -8.13 14.92 19.27
CA ILE A 71 -8.30 14.71 20.70
C ILE A 71 -8.25 16.10 21.32
N ALA A 72 -9.44 16.58 21.71
CA ALA A 72 -9.64 17.76 22.53
C ALA A 72 -9.20 17.49 23.98
#